data_AF-A0A510DRQ7-F1
#
_entry.id   AF-A0A510DRQ7-F1
#
_cell.length_a   1.000
_cell.length_b   1.000
_cell.length_c   1.000
_cell.angle_alpha   90.00
_cell.angle_beta   90.00
_cell.angle_gamma   90.00
#
_symmetry.space_group_name_H-M   'P 1'
#
loop_
_entity.id
_entity.type
_entity.pdbx_description
1 polymer ?
#
loop_
_entity_poly.entity_id
_entity_poly.type
_entity_poly.pdbx_seq_one_letter_code
_entity_poly.pdbx_strand_id
1 'polypeptide(L)'
;MDENEFLSMMVERNAWRKPLETGKPREAYTEYITRLLENVRIVAITGIRRAGKSFIARQVVNNLIKLGKYEPEDTLIIRLDDERLLTLEYDILLKLYQTYLDNVKTGKKKRS
;
A
#
# COMPACT_ATOMS: atom_id res chain seq x y z
N MET A 1 7.41 -11.90 -15.27
CA MET A 1 7.09 -10.46 -15.24
C MET A 1 8.37 -9.65 -15.30
N ASP A 2 8.35 -8.56 -16.06
CA ASP A 2 9.42 -7.57 -16.07
C ASP A 2 9.10 -6.39 -15.12
N GLU A 3 10.04 -5.45 -15.01
CA GLU A 3 9.90 -4.27 -14.14
C GLU A 3 8.69 -3.39 -14.50
N ASN A 4 8.41 -3.23 -15.80
CA ASN A 4 7.28 -2.41 -16.26
C ASN A 4 5.95 -3.05 -15.87
N GLU A 5 5.86 -4.37 -15.96
CA GLU A 5 4.68 -5.11 -15.55
C GLU A 5 4.43 -5.02 -14.04
N PHE A 6 5.49 -5.12 -13.24
CA PHE A 6 5.42 -4.90 -11.78
C PHE A 6 4.95 -3.48 -11.45
N LEU A 7 5.54 -2.47 -12.09
CA LEU A 7 5.20 -1.08 -11.85
C LEU A 7 3.75 -0.80 -12.25
N SER A 8 3.31 -1.29 -13.42
CA SER A 8 1.93 -1.16 -13.90
C SER A 8 0.94 -1.75 -12.89
N MET A 9 1.17 -2.99 -12.45
CA MET A 9 0.36 -3.64 -11.41
C MET A 9 0.28 -2.80 -10.12
N MET A 10 1.42 -2.30 -9.63
CA MET A 10 1.44 -1.55 -8.38
C MET A 10 0.75 -0.19 -8.51
N VAL A 11 0.95 0.52 -9.62
CA VAL A 11 0.31 1.83 -9.89
C VAL A 11 -1.22 1.73 -9.83
N GLU A 12 -1.80 0.61 -10.27
CA GLU A 12 -3.25 0.41 -10.26
C GLU A 12 -3.88 0.39 -8.86
N ARG A 13 -3.10 -0.05 -7.85
CA ARG A 13 -3.59 -0.32 -6.48
C ARG A 13 -3.11 0.70 -5.45
N ASN A 14 -2.16 1.55 -5.82
CA ASN A 14 -1.55 2.54 -4.94
C ASN A 14 -2.08 3.96 -5.18
N ALA A 15 -1.81 4.84 -4.22
CA ALA A 15 -2.25 6.24 -4.25
C ALA A 15 -1.38 7.15 -5.15
N TRP A 16 -0.43 6.60 -5.91
CA TRP A 16 0.65 7.37 -6.55
C TRP A 16 0.18 8.26 -7.71
N ARG A 17 -0.86 7.84 -8.44
CA ARG A 17 -1.38 8.60 -9.60
C ARG A 17 -2.87 8.93 -9.50
N LYS A 18 -3.58 8.26 -8.60
CA LYS A 18 -5.02 8.41 -8.41
C LYS A 18 -5.37 8.19 -6.94
N PRO A 19 -6.47 8.79 -6.45
CA PRO A 19 -6.95 8.53 -5.10
C PRO A 19 -7.27 7.05 -4.87
N LEU A 20 -7.07 6.59 -3.63
CA LEU A 20 -7.47 5.24 -3.23
C LEU A 20 -9.00 5.12 -3.18
N GLU A 21 -9.52 4.07 -3.82
CA GLU A 21 -10.89 3.65 -3.60
C GLU A 21 -11.03 3.11 -2.17
N THR A 22 -11.79 3.83 -1.35
CA THR A 22 -11.90 3.59 0.10
C THR A 22 -13.28 3.09 0.52
N GLY A 23 -14.28 3.06 -0.35
CA GLY A 23 -15.62 2.56 -0.03
C GLY A 23 -16.32 3.36 1.09
N LYS A 24 -17.16 2.70 1.89
CA LYS A 24 -17.86 3.35 3.02
C LYS A 24 -16.90 3.61 4.19
N PRO A 25 -16.88 4.84 4.76
CA PRO A 25 -16.05 5.16 5.92
C PRO A 25 -16.25 4.22 7.12
N ARG A 26 -15.15 3.91 7.81
CA ARG A 26 -15.12 3.05 9.01
C ARG A 26 -14.23 3.66 10.09
N GLU A 27 -14.56 4.89 10.48
CA GLU A 27 -13.75 5.79 11.31
C GLU A 27 -13.21 5.13 12.57
N ALA A 28 -14.05 4.43 13.33
CA ALA A 28 -13.64 3.74 14.56
C ALA A 28 -12.45 2.78 14.35
N TYR A 29 -12.42 2.04 13.24
CA TYR A 29 -11.31 1.13 12.93
C TYR A 29 -10.07 1.90 12.45
N THR A 30 -10.26 2.89 11.59
CA THR A 30 -9.14 3.65 11.02
C THR A 30 -8.42 4.47 12.09
N GLU A 31 -9.16 5.12 12.97
CA GLU A 31 -8.60 5.89 14.08
C GLU A 31 -7.84 5.00 15.06
N TYR A 32 -8.44 3.85 15.44
CA TYR A 32 -7.81 2.90 16.33
C TYR A 32 -6.47 2.39 15.76
N ILE A 33 -6.47 1.97 14.48
CA ILE A 33 -5.24 1.49 13.83
C ILE A 33 -4.21 2.62 13.69
N THR A 34 -4.62 3.84 13.32
CA THR A 34 -3.72 4.98 13.23
C THR A 34 -3.06 5.29 14.58
N ARG A 35 -3.79 5.22 15.70
CA ARG A 35 -3.23 5.38 17.06
C ARG A 35 -2.26 4.26 17.44
N LEU A 36 -2.58 3.01 17.09
CA LEU A 36 -1.65 1.90 17.33
C LEU A 36 -0.31 2.13 16.61
N LEU A 37 -0.37 2.55 15.35
CA LEU A 37 0.82 2.83 14.53
C LEU A 37 1.72 3.96 15.05
N GLU A 38 1.27 4.76 16.02
CA GLU A 38 2.13 5.76 16.69
C GLU A 38 3.12 5.10 17.65
N ASN A 39 2.82 3.89 18.14
CA ASN A 39 3.60 3.19 19.15
C ASN A 39 4.20 1.87 18.64
N VAL A 40 3.64 1.30 17.56
CA VAL A 40 4.11 0.04 16.98
C VAL A 40 4.42 0.16 15.49
N ARG A 41 5.33 -0.68 15.00
CA ARG A 41 5.74 -0.68 13.58
C ARG A 41 4.87 -1.56 12.68
N ILE A 42 4.14 -2.51 13.26
CA ILE A 42 3.39 -3.53 12.51
C ILE A 42 2.02 -3.70 13.15
N VAL A 43 0.97 -3.67 12.32
CA VAL A 43 -0.40 -3.99 12.71
C VAL A 43 -0.94 -5.06 11.76
N ALA A 44 -1.45 -6.16 12.33
CA ALA A 44 -2.12 -7.21 11.57
C ALA A 44 -3.65 -7.11 11.75
N ILE A 45 -4.40 -7.07 10.64
CA ILE A 45 -5.86 -7.05 10.64
C ILE A 45 -6.39 -8.46 10.32
N THR A 46 -7.02 -9.11 11.29
CA THR A 46 -7.55 -10.47 11.16
C THR A 46 -9.09 -10.48 11.15
N GLY A 47 -9.69 -11.62 10.78
CA GLY A 47 -11.15 -11.81 10.77
C GLY A 47 -11.67 -12.56 9.54
N ILE A 48 -12.98 -12.77 9.47
CA ILE A 48 -13.64 -13.59 8.43
C ILE A 48 -13.45 -13.06 7.00
N ARG A 49 -13.55 -13.95 5.99
CA ARG A 49 -13.52 -13.58 4.57
C ARG A 49 -14.64 -12.57 4.27
N ARG A 50 -14.35 -11.57 3.41
CA ARG A 50 -15.27 -10.47 3.03
C ARG A 50 -15.67 -9.48 4.13
N ALA A 51 -15.04 -9.49 5.30
CA ALA A 51 -15.24 -8.43 6.32
C ALA A 51 -14.76 -7.01 5.89
N GLY A 52 -14.09 -6.88 4.75
CA GLY A 52 -13.57 -5.60 4.25
C GLY A 52 -12.23 -5.18 4.88
N LYS A 53 -11.43 -6.13 5.35
CA LYS A 53 -10.10 -5.87 5.93
C LYS A 53 -9.18 -5.07 5.00
N SER A 54 -9.13 -5.44 3.71
CA SER A 54 -8.35 -4.71 2.70
C SER A 54 -8.89 -3.30 2.43
N PHE A 55 -10.19 -3.06 2.64
CA PHE A 55 -10.75 -1.70 2.61
C PHE A 55 -10.31 -0.89 3.83
N ILE A 56 -10.32 -1.49 5.04
CA ILE A 56 -9.82 -0.83 6.25
C ILE A 56 -8.34 -0.47 6.10
N ALA A 57 -7.48 -1.39 5.62
CA ALA A 57 -6.07 -1.09 5.37
C ALA A 57 -5.88 0.08 4.38
N ARG A 58 -6.62 0.09 3.26
CA ARG A 58 -6.61 1.21 2.31
C ARG A 58 -7.08 2.52 2.93
N GLN A 59 -8.12 2.49 3.76
CA GLN A 59 -8.62 3.66 4.46
C GLN A 59 -7.59 4.20 5.46
N VAL A 60 -6.86 3.34 6.18
CA VAL A 60 -5.77 3.75 7.08
C VAL A 60 -4.66 4.47 6.30
N VAL A 61 -4.21 3.90 5.18
CA VAL A 61 -3.21 4.54 4.30
C VAL A 61 -3.71 5.90 3.82
N ASN A 62 -4.94 5.97 3.33
CA ASN A 62 -5.55 7.21 2.88
C ASN A 62 -5.68 8.25 4.01
N ASN A 63 -6.00 7.82 5.23
CA ASN A 63 -6.07 8.69 6.40
C ASN A 63 -4.69 9.27 6.76
N LEU A 64 -3.65 8.42 6.77
CA LEU A 64 -2.28 8.84 7.03
C LEU A 64 -1.77 9.87 6.01
N ILE A 65 -2.12 9.69 4.73
CA ILE A 65 -1.83 10.68 3.68
C ILE A 65 -2.60 11.98 3.90
N LYS A 66 -3.91 11.91 4.17
CA LYS A 66 -4.76 13.09 4.42
C LYS A 66 -4.31 13.90 5.64
N LEU A 67 -3.77 13.24 6.66
CA LEU A 67 -3.20 13.88 7.85
C LEU A 67 -1.80 14.48 7.61
N GLY A 68 -1.23 14.33 6.40
CA GLY A 68 0.10 14.84 6.07
C GLY A 68 1.25 14.07 6.75
N LYS A 69 0.98 12.89 7.33
CA LYS A 69 2.04 12.06 7.95
C LYS A 69 2.94 11.40 6.91
N TYR A 70 2.43 11.16 5.70
CA TYR A 70 3.13 10.52 4.59
C TYR A 70 2.64 11.10 3.26
N GLU A 71 3.54 11.23 2.28
CA GLU A 71 3.14 11.46 0.89
C GLU A 71 2.63 10.17 0.25
N PRO A 72 1.81 10.23 -0.82
CA PRO A 72 1.37 9.04 -1.55
C PRO A 72 2.53 8.11 -1.95
N GLU A 73 3.64 8.67 -2.43
CA GLU A 73 4.85 7.94 -2.85
C GLU A 73 5.59 7.27 -1.69
N ASP A 74 5.29 7.65 -0.44
CA ASP A 74 5.85 7.01 0.74
C ASP A 74 5.11 5.71 1.12
N THR A 75 4.05 5.35 0.39
CA THR A 75 3.19 4.20 0.64
C THR A 75 3.31 3.13 -0.45
N LEU A 76 3.16 1.86 -0.06
CA LEU A 76 3.18 0.72 -0.97
C LEU A 76 2.17 -0.34 -0.51
N ILE A 77 1.21 -0.65 -1.38
CA ILE A 77 0.18 -1.65 -1.23
C ILE A 77 0.44 -2.74 -2.28
N ILE A 78 0.67 -3.97 -1.81
CA ILE A 78 0.84 -5.15 -2.65
C ILE A 78 -0.34 -6.08 -2.44
N ARG A 79 -0.90 -6.59 -3.54
CA ARG A 79 -1.89 -7.67 -3.52
C ARG A 79 -1.21 -8.99 -3.77
N LEU A 80 -1.01 -9.76 -2.71
CA LEU A 80 -0.38 -11.08 -2.79
C LEU A 80 -1.31 -12.15 -3.40
N ASP A 81 -2.58 -11.82 -3.65
CA ASP A 81 -3.59 -12.68 -4.29
C ASP A 81 -3.75 -12.42 -5.79
N ASP A 82 -2.86 -11.63 -6.40
CA ASP A 82 -2.90 -11.32 -7.82
C ASP A 82 -2.46 -12.54 -8.65
N GLU A 83 -3.18 -12.86 -9.73
CA GLU A 83 -2.89 -13.98 -10.63
C GLU A 83 -1.53 -13.84 -11.32
N ARG A 84 -0.98 -12.64 -11.40
CA ARG A 84 0.39 -12.42 -11.89
C ARG A 84 1.46 -12.89 -10.89
N LEU A 85 1.08 -13.14 -9.64
CA LEU A 85 1.96 -13.56 -8.53
C LEU A 85 1.69 -15.01 -8.07
N LEU A 86 1.17 -15.87 -8.95
CA LEU A 86 0.81 -17.27 -8.63
C LEU A 86 1.92 -18.05 -7.91
N THR A 87 3.18 -17.77 -8.23
CA THR A 87 4.34 -18.31 -7.52
C THR A 87 4.95 -17.20 -6.67
N LEU A 88 4.51 -17.08 -5.40
CA LEU A 88 4.99 -16.03 -4.50
C LEU A 88 6.39 -16.36 -3.94
N GLU A 89 7.40 -16.24 -4.80
CA GLU A 89 8.79 -16.46 -4.43
C GLU A 89 9.40 -15.22 -3.77
N TYR A 90 10.36 -15.44 -2.87
CA TYR A 90 11.08 -14.37 -2.17
C TYR A 90 11.69 -13.34 -3.13
N ASP A 91 12.27 -13.81 -4.23
CA ASP A 91 12.89 -12.96 -5.24
C ASP A 91 11.89 -12.03 -5.92
N ILE A 92 10.62 -12.43 -6.04
CA ILE A 92 9.57 -11.58 -6.60
C ILE A 92 9.23 -10.44 -5.63
N LEU A 93 9.14 -10.73 -4.34
CA LEU A 93 8.89 -9.69 -3.33
C LEU A 93 10.04 -8.67 -3.28
N LEU A 94 11.28 -9.13 -3.38
CA LEU A 94 12.44 -8.25 -3.46
C LEU A 94 12.39 -7.38 -4.72
N LYS A 95 12.09 -7.97 -5.88
CA LYS A 95 11.96 -7.22 -7.14
C LYS A 95 10.84 -6.18 -7.07
N LEU A 96 9.67 -6.52 -6.55
CA LEU A 96 8.56 -5.57 -6.34
C LEU A 96 8.99 -4.39 -5.48
N TYR A 97 9.67 -4.67 -4.37
CA TYR A 97 10.15 -3.62 -3.48
C TYR A 97 11.21 -2.74 -4.14
N GLN A 98 12.16 -3.33 -4.85
CA GLN A 98 13.20 -2.60 -5.57
C GLN A 98 12.60 -1.72 -6.68
N THR A 99 11.67 -2.24 -7.47
CA THR A 99 10.93 -1.47 -8.49
C THR A 99 10.20 -0.27 -7.87
N TYR A 100 9.59 -0.44 -6.69
CA TYR A 100 9.00 0.68 -5.94
C TYR A 100 10.05 1.72 -5.53
N LEU A 101 11.20 1.28 -5.00
CA LEU A 101 12.26 2.19 -4.59
C LEU A 101 12.73 3.03 -5.78
N ASP A 102 13.06 2.39 -6.91
CA ASP A 102 13.70 3.03 -8.06
C ASP A 102 12.77 3.97 -8.85
N ASN A 103 11.48 3.63 -8.93
CA ASN A 103 10.52 4.35 -9.78
C ASN A 103 9.59 5.31 -9.02
N VAL A 104 9.38 5.08 -7.71
CA VAL A 104 8.42 5.84 -6.91
C VAL A 104 9.13 6.60 -5.79
N LYS A 105 9.85 5.90 -4.92
CA LYS A 105 10.48 6.54 -3.74
C LYS A 105 11.64 7.46 -4.13
N THR A 106 12.52 7.03 -5.04
CA THR A 106 13.69 7.81 -5.47
C THR A 106 13.37 8.92 -6.47
N GLY A 107 12.13 9.03 -6.94
CA GLY A 107 11.67 10.17 -7.76
C GLY A 107 11.87 11.54 -7.08
N LYS A 108 12.05 11.57 -5.75
CA LYS A 108 12.39 12.78 -4.98
C LYS A 108 13.88 13.20 -5.07
N LYS A 109 14.83 12.31 -5.44
CA LYS A 109 16.28 12.63 -5.50
C LYS A 109 16.77 13.16 -6.86
N LYS A 110 16.01 13.00 -7.95
CA LYS A 110 16.42 13.47 -9.30
C LYS A 110 15.89 14.87 -9.65
N ARG A 111 15.36 15.60 -8.67
CA ARG A 111 14.92 17.00 -8.80
C ARG A 111 15.72 17.87 -7.82
N SER A 112 17.02 17.96 -8.04
CA SER A 112 17.91 18.97 -7.44
C SER A 112 18.90 19.43 -8.49
#